data_AF-A0A7S4IMV4-F1
#
_entry.id   AF-A0A7S4IMV4-F1
#
_cell.length_a   1.000
_cell.length_b   1.000
_cell.length_c   1.000
_cell.angle_alpha   90.00
_cell.angle_beta   90.00
_cell.angle_gamma   90.00
#
_symmetry.space_group_name_H-M   'P 1'
#
loop_
_entity.id
_entity.type
_entity.pdbx_description
1 polymer ?
#
loop_
_entity_poly.entity_id
_entity_poly.type
_entity_poly.pdbx_seq_one_letter_code
_entity_poly.pdbx_strand_id
1 'polypeptide(L)'
;SIKLFLKIAKQMLKALHRLHGSGIIHRDLSTRNFLINSKTTQVYLSDFGSSAYWREFEENLIQTRTGVPACGTYQYMSPEHTGKVNRAIDYRSDIYSLGVIFYELICGRTPLKTITDKLTVLYAHVTLNFPPLHVLDTCHAKVPLALSNIVEKMLKKDPEERYQSCLGLYHDLEQVEAFLNLFSTETNLVALDSLFRVEEKEEEGDNAE
;
A
#
# COMPACT_ATOMS: atom_id res chain seq x y z
N SER A 1 -11.18 5.50 13.48
CA SER A 1 -11.16 4.15 14.06
C SER A 1 -10.72 3.15 13.01
N ILE A 2 -10.12 2.02 13.42
CA ILE A 2 -9.70 0.95 12.50
C ILE A 2 -10.90 0.36 11.73
N LYS A 3 -12.07 0.22 12.36
CA LYS A 3 -13.29 -0.24 11.68
C LYS A 3 -13.70 0.65 10.50
N LEU A 4 -13.66 1.97 10.68
CA LEU A 4 -13.95 2.92 9.60
C LEU A 4 -12.89 2.85 8.50
N PHE A 5 -11.61 2.75 8.89
CA PHE A 5 -10.51 2.57 7.95
C PHE A 5 -10.71 1.33 7.07
N LEU A 6 -10.99 0.15 7.67
CA LEU A 6 -11.21 -1.10 6.91
C LEU A 6 -12.38 -0.97 5.92
N LYS A 7 -13.49 -0.32 6.34
CA LYS A 7 -14.64 -0.05 5.46
C LYS A 7 -14.26 0.82 4.26
N ILE A 8 -13.43 1.84 4.45
CA ILE A 8 -12.97 2.75 3.39
C ILE A 8 -11.95 2.04 2.49
N ALA A 9 -10.92 1.42 3.08
CA ALA A 9 -9.85 0.71 2.40
C ALA A 9 -10.38 -0.38 1.45
N LYS A 10 -11.35 -1.17 1.90
CA LYS A 10 -12.02 -2.18 1.06
C LYS A 10 -12.73 -1.60 -0.15
N GLN A 11 -13.33 -0.40 -0.03
CA GLN A 11 -13.95 0.27 -1.19
C GLN A 11 -12.90 0.83 -2.15
N MET A 12 -11.80 1.38 -1.64
CA MET A 12 -10.66 1.83 -2.46
C MET A 12 -10.11 0.68 -3.30
N LEU A 13 -9.93 -0.50 -2.67
CA LEU A 13 -9.49 -1.72 -3.37
C LEU A 13 -10.47 -2.18 -4.44
N LYS A 14 -11.78 -2.12 -4.17
CA LYS A 14 -12.80 -2.45 -5.18
C LYS A 14 -12.73 -1.51 -6.39
N ALA A 15 -12.53 -0.21 -6.17
CA ALA A 15 -12.37 0.75 -7.25
C ALA A 15 -11.11 0.47 -8.07
N LEU A 16 -9.98 0.25 -7.38
CA LEU A 16 -8.70 -0.01 -8.03
C LEU A 16 -8.68 -1.36 -8.79
N HIS A 17 -9.28 -2.40 -8.21
CA HIS A 17 -9.45 -3.70 -8.86
C HIS A 17 -10.21 -3.58 -10.19
N ARG A 18 -11.28 -2.78 -10.24
CA ARG A 18 -12.05 -2.55 -11.48
C ARG A 18 -11.22 -1.81 -12.53
N LEU A 19 -10.41 -0.85 -12.11
CA LEU A 19 -9.51 -0.10 -13.00
C LEU A 19 -8.46 -1.04 -13.61
N HIS A 20 -7.77 -1.81 -12.76
CA HIS A 20 -6.76 -2.79 -13.17
C HIS A 20 -7.36 -3.90 -14.06
N GLY A 21 -8.57 -4.37 -13.75
CA GLY A 21 -9.32 -5.32 -14.57
C GLY A 21 -9.70 -4.79 -15.96
N SER A 22 -9.72 -3.46 -16.13
CA SER A 22 -9.89 -2.80 -17.43
C SER A 22 -8.56 -2.58 -18.15
N GLY A 23 -7.45 -3.08 -17.61
CA GLY A 23 -6.11 -2.93 -18.15
C GLY A 23 -5.47 -1.56 -17.92
N ILE A 24 -6.04 -0.72 -17.05
CA ILE A 24 -5.59 0.65 -16.78
C ILE A 24 -4.82 0.70 -15.46
N ILE A 25 -3.70 1.43 -15.43
CA ILE A 25 -2.93 1.78 -14.24
C ILE A 25 -3.20 3.25 -13.92
N HIS A 26 -3.43 3.59 -12.64
CA HIS A 26 -3.73 4.96 -12.23
C HIS A 26 -2.50 5.88 -12.26
N ARG A 27 -1.36 5.40 -11.75
CA ARG A 27 -0.02 6.04 -11.73
C ARG A 27 0.18 7.25 -10.83
N ASP A 28 -0.89 7.94 -10.44
CA ASP A 28 -0.80 9.15 -9.58
C ASP A 28 -1.70 9.04 -8.33
N LEU A 29 -1.71 7.89 -7.66
CA LEU A 29 -2.56 7.70 -6.47
C LEU A 29 -2.04 8.49 -5.26
N SER A 30 -2.95 9.23 -4.64
CA SER A 30 -2.79 9.93 -3.36
C SER A 30 -4.14 9.98 -2.64
N THR A 31 -4.15 10.42 -1.38
CA THR A 31 -5.39 10.63 -0.61
C THR A 31 -6.38 11.58 -1.29
N ARG A 32 -5.91 12.51 -2.13
CA ARG A 32 -6.75 13.48 -2.86
C ARG A 32 -7.57 12.84 -3.98
N ASN A 33 -7.14 11.69 -4.50
CA ASN A 33 -7.82 11.02 -5.62
C ASN A 33 -9.04 10.20 -5.17
N PHE A 34 -9.24 10.02 -3.85
CA PHE A 34 -10.37 9.28 -3.29
C PHE A 34 -11.39 10.22 -2.66
N LEU A 35 -12.54 10.34 -3.32
CA LEU A 35 -13.67 11.13 -2.83
C LEU A 35 -14.54 10.27 -1.92
N ILE A 36 -14.82 10.76 -0.71
CA ILE A 36 -15.64 10.06 0.27
C ILE A 36 -16.92 10.83 0.50
N ASN A 37 -18.06 10.19 0.24
CA ASN A 37 -19.36 10.76 0.60
C ASN A 37 -19.52 10.75 2.13
N SER A 38 -19.63 11.93 2.74
CA SER A 38 -19.70 12.07 4.20
C SER A 38 -20.95 11.44 4.83
N LYS A 39 -22.04 11.29 4.08
CA LYS A 39 -23.30 10.69 4.56
C LYS A 39 -23.32 9.17 4.37
N THR A 40 -22.86 8.68 3.23
CA THR A 40 -22.96 7.25 2.87
C THR A 40 -21.67 6.46 3.11
N THR A 41 -20.55 7.16 3.33
CA THR A 41 -19.18 6.58 3.34
C THR A 41 -18.81 5.88 2.03
N GLN A 42 -19.50 6.20 0.92
CA GLN A 42 -19.15 5.67 -0.40
C GLN A 42 -17.85 6.31 -0.88
N VAL A 43 -16.95 5.48 -1.42
CA VAL A 43 -15.65 5.92 -1.94
C VAL A 43 -15.65 5.89 -3.47
N TYR A 44 -15.18 6.96 -4.09
CA TYR A 44 -15.01 7.08 -5.54
C TYR A 44 -13.56 7.42 -5.87
N LEU A 45 -12.99 6.70 -6.83
CA LEU A 45 -11.68 7.01 -7.39
C LEU A 45 -11.85 8.07 -8.50
N SER A 46 -10.95 9.04 -8.54
CA SER A 46 -11.00 10.19 -9.45
C SER A 46 -9.59 10.55 -9.95
N ASP A 47 -9.54 11.45 -10.93
CA ASP A 47 -8.30 12.02 -11.48
C ASP A 47 -7.42 11.03 -12.25
N PHE A 48 -7.93 10.61 -13.41
CA PHE A 48 -7.25 9.68 -14.33
C PHE A 48 -6.27 10.37 -15.29
N GLY A 49 -5.87 11.62 -15.02
CA GLY A 49 -5.06 12.43 -15.95
C GLY A 49 -3.67 11.85 -16.26
N SER A 50 -3.13 11.07 -15.34
CA SER A 50 -1.84 10.37 -15.47
C SER A 50 -1.99 8.88 -15.79
N SER A 51 -3.22 8.38 -15.87
CA SER A 51 -3.51 6.97 -16.08
C SER A 51 -3.13 6.49 -17.47
N ALA A 52 -2.82 5.21 -17.61
CA ALA A 52 -2.45 4.63 -18.90
C ALA A 52 -2.79 3.14 -18.98
N TYR A 53 -2.90 2.61 -20.19
CA TYR A 53 -3.08 1.18 -20.41
C TYR A 53 -1.77 0.43 -20.19
N TRP A 54 -1.78 -0.64 -19.41
CA TRP A 54 -0.56 -1.38 -19.08
C TRP A 54 0.07 -2.07 -20.31
N ARG A 55 -0.77 -2.51 -21.27
CA ARG A 55 -0.32 -3.20 -22.50
C ARG A 55 0.46 -2.29 -23.45
N GLU A 56 0.33 -0.96 -23.33
CA GLU A 56 1.10 -0.01 -24.14
C GLU A 56 2.54 0.17 -23.64
N PHE A 57 2.87 -0.35 -22.43
CA PHE A 57 4.19 -0.20 -21.80
C PHE A 57 5.17 -1.33 -22.09
N GLU A 58 4.72 -2.50 -22.58
CA GLU A 58 5.64 -3.58 -22.99
C GLU A 58 6.55 -3.14 -24.15
N GLU A 59 6.08 -2.23 -25.01
CA GLU A 59 6.84 -1.72 -26.16
C GLU A 59 7.62 -0.42 -25.89
N ASN A 60 7.35 0.28 -24.78
CA ASN A 60 7.93 1.61 -24.50
C ASN A 60 8.50 1.73 -23.06
N LEU A 61 9.48 0.88 -22.74
CA LEU A 61 10.27 0.89 -21.49
C LEU A 61 11.00 2.23 -21.18
N ILE A 62 10.94 3.23 -22.07
CA ILE A 62 11.76 4.45 -22.04
C ILE A 62 10.95 5.72 -21.73
N GLN A 63 9.61 5.69 -21.72
CA GLN A 63 8.79 6.92 -21.64
C GLN A 63 8.48 7.44 -20.21
N THR A 64 9.25 7.07 -19.19
CA THR A 64 9.16 7.68 -17.84
C THR A 64 9.97 8.97 -17.70
N ARG A 65 9.92 9.86 -18.71
CA ARG A 65 10.63 11.15 -18.67
C ARG A 65 9.77 12.41 -18.74
N THR A 66 8.46 12.31 -18.85
CA THR A 66 7.62 13.50 -19.05
C THR A 66 6.50 13.58 -18.03
N GLY A 67 6.74 14.38 -17.00
CA GLY A 67 5.74 14.76 -16.00
C GLY A 67 6.38 14.81 -14.63
N VAL A 68 6.92 15.96 -14.25
CA VAL A 68 7.22 16.22 -12.84
C VAL A 68 5.88 16.16 -12.10
N PRO A 69 5.64 15.18 -11.21
CA PRO A 69 4.39 15.14 -10.45
C PRO A 69 4.29 16.39 -9.58
N ALA A 70 3.06 16.85 -9.36
CA ALA A 70 2.78 17.97 -8.48
C ALA A 70 3.41 17.79 -7.09
N CYS A 71 3.72 18.92 -6.44
CA CYS A 71 4.30 18.91 -5.10
C CYS A 71 3.41 18.09 -4.14
N GLY A 72 3.99 17.04 -3.53
CA GLY A 72 3.29 16.14 -2.62
C GLY A 72 2.80 14.82 -3.21
N THR A 73 2.67 14.64 -4.54
CA THR A 73 2.34 13.29 -5.06
C THR A 73 3.55 12.34 -4.99
N TYR A 74 4.76 12.89 -5.04
CA TYR A 74 6.00 12.12 -4.87
C TYR A 74 6.13 11.44 -3.49
N GLN A 75 5.32 11.82 -2.49
CA GLN A 75 5.24 11.16 -1.19
C GLN A 75 4.57 9.77 -1.26
N TYR A 76 3.85 9.48 -2.36
CA TYR A 76 3.13 8.23 -2.60
C TYR A 76 3.76 7.40 -3.72
N MET A 77 4.89 7.86 -4.27
CA MET A 77 5.47 7.30 -5.48
C MET A 77 6.10 5.93 -5.24
N SER A 78 5.83 4.97 -6.12
CA SER A 78 6.48 3.66 -6.08
C SER A 78 7.96 3.75 -6.50
N PRO A 79 8.84 2.83 -6.03
CA PRO A 79 10.26 2.83 -6.38
C PRO A 79 10.51 2.86 -7.90
N GLU A 80 9.78 2.07 -8.67
CA GLU A 80 9.85 2.01 -10.13
C GLU A 80 9.38 3.30 -10.82
N HIS A 81 8.44 4.03 -10.23
CA HIS A 81 8.03 5.35 -10.74
C HIS A 81 9.09 6.44 -10.53
N THR A 82 10.05 6.24 -9.61
CA THR A 82 11.09 7.26 -9.36
C THR A 82 12.08 7.41 -10.52
N GLY A 83 12.10 6.45 -11.45
CA GLY A 83 13.11 6.35 -12.52
C GLY A 83 14.51 5.99 -12.01
N LYS A 84 14.66 5.66 -10.72
CA LYS A 84 15.93 5.23 -10.12
C LYS A 84 16.11 3.71 -10.06
N VAL A 85 15.05 2.96 -10.38
CA VAL A 85 15.05 1.51 -10.44
C VAL A 85 14.80 1.12 -11.89
N ASN A 86 15.60 0.20 -12.43
CA ASN A 86 15.42 -0.31 -13.80
C ASN A 86 14.30 -1.36 -13.83
N ARG A 87 13.07 -0.92 -13.55
CA ARG A 87 11.86 -1.74 -13.55
C ARG A 87 10.73 -0.99 -14.24
N ALA A 88 9.94 -1.73 -15.02
CA ALA A 88 8.75 -1.19 -15.64
C ALA A 88 7.68 -0.87 -14.58
N ILE A 89 6.86 0.13 -14.87
CA ILE A 89 5.68 0.45 -14.07
C ILE A 89 4.55 -0.47 -14.51
N ASP A 90 3.93 -1.13 -13.54
CA ASP A 90 2.71 -1.91 -13.74
C ASP A 90 1.66 -1.56 -12.65
N TYR A 91 0.56 -2.31 -12.61
CA TYR A 91 -0.52 -2.09 -11.65
C TYR A 91 -0.08 -2.23 -10.17
N ARG A 92 1.05 -2.89 -9.89
CA ARG A 92 1.60 -3.04 -8.53
C ARG A 92 2.26 -1.75 -8.04
N SER A 93 2.55 -0.80 -8.93
CA SER A 93 2.88 0.57 -8.55
C SER A 93 1.74 1.25 -7.81
N ASP A 94 0.50 1.08 -8.28
CA ASP A 94 -0.67 1.63 -7.59
C ASP A 94 -0.89 0.97 -6.22
N ILE A 95 -0.57 -0.33 -6.08
CA ILE A 95 -0.63 -1.04 -4.80
C ILE A 95 0.35 -0.43 -3.79
N TYR A 96 1.57 -0.10 -4.21
CA TYR A 96 2.52 0.59 -3.36
C TYR A 96 2.01 1.97 -2.92
N SER A 97 1.52 2.78 -3.86
CA SER A 97 0.95 4.10 -3.55
C SER A 97 -0.23 4.00 -2.59
N LEU A 98 -1.10 3.01 -2.77
CA LEU A 98 -2.19 2.71 -1.84
C LEU A 98 -1.67 2.31 -0.46
N GLY A 99 -0.52 1.64 -0.37
CA GLY A 99 0.14 1.31 0.90
C GLY A 99 0.57 2.56 1.66
N VAL A 100 1.11 3.56 0.96
CA VAL A 100 1.45 4.86 1.56
C VAL A 100 0.17 5.57 2.03
N ILE A 101 -0.91 5.50 1.24
CA ILE A 101 -2.21 6.06 1.63
C ILE A 101 -2.74 5.34 2.89
N PHE A 102 -2.66 4.01 2.97
CA PHE A 102 -3.11 3.27 4.15
C PHE A 102 -2.30 3.66 5.39
N TYR A 103 -0.99 3.78 5.24
CA TYR A 103 -0.11 4.28 6.29
C TYR A 103 -0.56 5.68 6.74
N GLU A 104 -0.82 6.60 5.82
CA GLU A 104 -1.27 7.96 6.14
C GLU A 104 -2.64 7.97 6.83
N LEU A 105 -3.61 7.17 6.38
CA LEU A 105 -4.93 7.11 7.01
C LEU A 105 -4.89 6.53 8.43
N ILE A 106 -3.92 5.66 8.71
CA ILE A 106 -3.73 5.06 10.03
C ILE A 106 -2.89 5.95 10.95
N CYS A 107 -1.83 6.59 10.45
CA CYS A 107 -0.93 7.41 11.27
C CYS A 107 -1.29 8.90 11.28
N GLY A 108 -2.14 9.36 10.37
CA GLY A 108 -2.42 10.77 10.10
C GLY A 108 -1.31 11.49 9.31
N ARG A 109 -0.26 10.78 8.88
CA ARG A 109 0.87 11.32 8.11
C ARG A 109 1.52 10.24 7.25
N THR A 110 2.08 10.64 6.11
CA THR A 110 2.89 9.75 5.26
C THR A 110 4.18 9.32 5.99
N PRO A 111 4.79 8.18 5.63
CA PRO A 111 6.07 7.75 6.20
C PRO A 111 7.20 8.78 6.03
N LEU A 112 7.13 9.57 4.96
CA LEU A 112 8.17 10.51 4.55
C LEU A 112 7.78 11.98 4.78
N LYS A 113 6.78 12.24 5.62
CA LYS A 113 6.25 13.59 5.89
C LYS A 113 7.32 14.59 6.36
N THR A 114 8.34 14.13 7.08
CA THR A 114 9.42 14.96 7.63
C THR A 114 10.47 15.35 6.59
N ILE A 115 10.50 14.69 5.44
CA ILE A 115 11.46 14.95 4.37
C ILE A 115 10.85 15.97 3.40
N THR A 116 11.47 17.13 3.32
CA THR A 116 11.01 18.23 2.47
C THR A 116 11.68 18.23 1.10
N ASP A 117 12.95 17.81 1.02
CA ASP A 117 13.69 17.72 -0.24
C ASP A 117 13.15 16.60 -1.13
N LYS A 118 12.79 16.97 -2.36
CA LYS A 118 12.20 16.06 -3.35
C LYS A 118 13.14 14.89 -3.67
N LEU A 119 14.42 15.16 -3.90
CA LEU A 119 15.36 14.10 -4.29
C LEU A 119 15.51 13.09 -3.15
N THR A 120 15.60 13.57 -1.91
CA THR A 120 15.64 12.73 -0.71
C THR A 120 14.37 11.88 -0.58
N VAL A 121 13.18 12.43 -0.81
CA VAL A 121 11.93 11.63 -0.79
C VAL A 121 11.97 10.52 -1.83
N LEU A 122 12.39 10.82 -3.07
CA LEU A 122 12.48 9.83 -4.12
C LEU A 122 13.50 8.73 -3.79
N TYR A 123 14.66 9.07 -3.22
CA TYR A 123 15.63 8.08 -2.76
C TYR A 123 15.06 7.24 -1.61
N ALA A 124 14.37 7.87 -0.67
CA ALA A 124 13.79 7.20 0.48
C ALA A 124 12.76 6.13 0.08
N HIS A 125 11.96 6.37 -0.97
CA HIS A 125 11.06 5.35 -1.50
C HIS A 125 11.80 4.09 -1.96
N VAL A 126 13.00 4.24 -2.52
CA VAL A 126 13.84 3.13 -3.01
C VAL A 126 14.58 2.42 -1.87
N THR A 127 15.08 3.16 -0.89
CA THR A 127 16.06 2.61 0.08
C THR A 127 15.54 2.40 1.49
N LEU A 128 14.53 3.15 1.95
CA LEU A 128 14.10 3.08 3.34
C LEU A 128 13.03 2.02 3.56
N ASN A 129 13.23 1.16 4.54
CA ASN A 129 12.16 0.38 5.13
C ASN A 129 11.37 1.27 6.09
N PHE A 130 10.07 1.36 5.89
CA PHE A 130 9.22 2.20 6.74
C PHE A 130 8.92 1.48 8.06
N PRO A 131 8.82 2.21 9.19
CA PRO A 131 8.50 1.61 10.47
C PRO A 131 7.17 0.82 10.41
N PRO A 132 7.11 -0.39 11.00
CA PRO A 132 5.86 -1.15 11.07
C PRO A 132 4.78 -0.38 11.83
N LEU A 133 3.53 -0.41 11.36
CA LEU A 133 2.45 0.37 11.96
C LEU A 133 2.12 -0.03 13.40
N HIS A 134 2.31 -1.31 13.76
CA HIS A 134 1.97 -1.82 15.10
C HIS A 134 2.91 -1.30 16.21
N VAL A 135 4.09 -0.80 15.87
CA VAL A 135 5.05 -0.23 16.84
C VAL A 135 4.94 1.29 16.98
N LEU A 136 4.07 1.93 16.19
CA LEU A 136 3.96 3.39 16.16
C LEU A 136 2.87 3.89 17.10
N ASP A 137 3.12 5.07 17.67
CA ASP A 137 2.08 5.91 18.26
C ASP A 137 1.24 6.52 17.13
N THR A 138 0.11 5.87 16.83
CA THR A 138 -0.81 6.26 15.75
C THR A 138 -1.97 7.11 16.26
N CYS A 139 -2.72 7.74 15.35
CA CYS A 139 -3.92 8.48 15.70
C CYS A 139 -5.13 7.58 16.04
N HIS A 140 -5.03 6.27 15.83
CA HIS A 140 -6.00 5.28 16.28
C HIS A 140 -5.42 4.44 17.44
N ALA A 141 -6.28 3.68 18.12
CA ALA A 141 -5.84 2.67 19.10
C ALA A 141 -4.85 1.66 18.47
N LYS A 142 -4.16 0.90 19.31
CA LYS A 142 -3.13 -0.10 18.95
C LYS A 142 -3.48 -0.84 17.64
N VAL A 143 -2.66 -0.62 16.60
CA VAL A 143 -2.86 -1.22 15.27
C VAL A 143 -2.58 -2.72 15.38
N PRO A 144 -3.49 -3.60 14.92
CA PRO A 144 -3.26 -5.05 14.92
C PRO A 144 -2.03 -5.43 14.08
N LEU A 145 -1.21 -6.38 14.55
CA LEU A 145 -0.03 -6.85 13.82
C LEU A 145 -0.38 -7.28 12.39
N ALA A 146 -1.47 -8.04 12.22
CA ALA A 146 -1.92 -8.49 10.90
C ALA A 146 -2.14 -7.32 9.92
N LEU A 147 -2.73 -6.20 10.38
CA LEU A 147 -2.91 -5.01 9.54
C LEU A 147 -1.58 -4.33 9.24
N SER A 148 -0.66 -4.29 10.21
CA SER A 148 0.71 -3.79 10.00
C SER A 148 1.43 -4.58 8.92
N ASN A 149 1.37 -5.92 8.98
CA ASN A 149 2.04 -6.81 8.02
C ASN A 149 1.47 -6.65 6.61
N ILE A 150 0.15 -6.43 6.50
CA ILE A 150 -0.49 -6.14 5.21
C ILE A 150 0.09 -4.85 4.59
N VAL A 151 0.16 -3.76 5.36
CA VAL A 151 0.71 -2.48 4.87
C VAL A 151 2.20 -2.61 4.55
N GLU A 152 2.96 -3.34 5.36
CA GLU A 152 4.37 -3.61 5.08
C GLU A 152 4.56 -4.37 3.76
N LYS A 153 3.75 -5.40 3.51
CA LYS A 153 3.75 -6.15 2.25
C LYS A 153 3.42 -5.27 1.04
N MET A 154 2.49 -4.32 1.17
CA MET A 154 2.20 -3.34 0.11
C MET A 154 3.39 -2.43 -0.19
N LEU A 155 4.22 -2.15 0.81
CA LEU A 155 5.34 -1.20 0.75
C LEU A 155 6.71 -1.86 0.45
N LYS A 156 6.71 -3.17 0.12
CA LYS A 156 7.91 -3.86 -0.37
C LYS A 156 8.46 -3.17 -1.62
N LYS A 157 9.79 -3.13 -1.71
CA LYS A 157 10.48 -2.39 -2.76
C LYS A 157 10.40 -3.13 -4.09
N ASP A 158 10.60 -4.43 -4.07
CA ASP A 158 10.38 -5.29 -5.23
C ASP A 158 8.86 -5.47 -5.47
N PRO A 159 8.33 -5.13 -6.65
CA PRO A 159 6.95 -5.42 -7.03
C PRO A 159 6.55 -6.91 -6.88
N GLU A 160 7.48 -7.84 -7.07
CA GLU A 160 7.21 -9.28 -6.97
C GLU A 160 6.89 -9.72 -5.53
N GLU A 161 7.43 -9.02 -4.53
CA GLU A 161 7.16 -9.28 -3.11
C GLU A 161 5.84 -8.66 -2.61
N ARG A 162 5.22 -7.80 -3.43
CA ARG A 162 3.95 -7.15 -3.10
C ARG A 162 2.77 -8.08 -3.38
N TYR A 163 1.57 -7.60 -3.12
CA TYR A 163 0.35 -8.25 -3.60
C TYR A 163 0.31 -8.23 -5.12
N GLN A 164 0.06 -9.40 -5.71
CA GLN A 164 -0.09 -9.56 -7.16
C GLN A 164 -1.51 -9.22 -7.65
N SER A 165 -2.43 -8.86 -6.75
CA SER A 165 -3.74 -8.33 -7.11
C SER A 165 -4.39 -7.57 -5.96
N CYS A 166 -5.27 -6.61 -6.27
CA CYS A 166 -6.15 -5.98 -5.28
C CYS A 166 -7.10 -6.99 -4.60
N LEU A 167 -7.41 -8.11 -5.25
CA LEU A 167 -8.32 -9.12 -4.71
C LEU A 167 -7.69 -9.88 -3.54
N GLY A 168 -6.43 -10.31 -3.66
CA GLY A 168 -5.71 -10.95 -2.56
C GLY A 168 -5.60 -10.03 -1.34
N LEU A 169 -5.24 -8.77 -1.57
CA LEU A 169 -5.20 -7.75 -0.53
C LEU A 169 -6.58 -7.51 0.12
N TYR A 170 -7.65 -7.49 -0.67
CA TYR A 170 -9.00 -7.33 -0.17
C TYR A 170 -9.40 -8.47 0.79
N HIS A 171 -9.06 -9.71 0.43
CA HIS A 171 -9.31 -10.89 1.25
C HIS A 171 -8.60 -10.81 2.60
N ASP A 172 -7.34 -10.38 2.62
CA ASP A 172 -6.58 -10.25 3.87
C ASP A 172 -7.18 -9.16 4.78
N LEU A 173 -7.69 -8.05 4.22
CA LEU A 173 -8.43 -7.05 5.01
C LEU A 173 -9.75 -7.60 5.57
N GLU A 174 -10.45 -8.47 4.85
CA GLU A 174 -11.67 -9.11 5.36
C GLU A 174 -11.37 -10.07 6.51
N GLN A 175 -10.26 -10.81 6.45
CA GLN A 175 -9.82 -11.66 7.56
C GLN A 175 -9.51 -10.84 8.81
N VAL A 176 -8.80 -9.72 8.66
CA VAL A 176 -8.53 -8.80 9.78
C VAL A 176 -9.84 -8.24 10.37
N GLU A 177 -10.78 -7.82 9.53
CA GLU A 177 -12.07 -7.30 10.00
C GLU A 177 -12.90 -8.37 10.74
N ALA A 178 -12.98 -9.58 10.17
CA ALA A 178 -13.68 -10.71 10.78
C ALA A 178 -13.10 -11.05 12.16
N PHE A 179 -11.76 -11.10 12.26
CA PHE A 179 -11.07 -11.31 13.52
C PHE A 179 -11.40 -10.20 14.53
N LEU A 180 -11.29 -8.93 14.15
CA LEU A 180 -11.61 -7.81 15.06
C LEU A 180 -13.07 -7.80 15.54
N ASN A 181 -14.00 -8.36 14.76
CA ASN A 181 -15.40 -8.50 15.17
C ASN A 181 -15.61 -9.69 16.13
N LEU A 182 -14.84 -10.76 16.00
CA LEU A 182 -14.90 -11.93 16.88
C LEU A 182 -14.32 -11.66 18.28
N PHE A 183 -13.29 -10.82 18.37
CA PHE A 183 -12.51 -10.62 19.60
C PHE A 183 -12.71 -9.24 20.23
N SER A 184 -13.92 -8.66 20.15
CA SER A 184 -14.24 -7.32 20.67
C SER A 184 -14.27 -7.18 22.21
N THR A 185 -13.75 -8.16 22.97
CA THR A 185 -13.45 -8.04 24.41
C THR A 185 -11.92 -7.96 24.62
N GLU A 186 -11.49 -7.03 25.49
CA GLU A 186 -10.12 -6.47 25.63
C GLU A 186 -8.95 -7.47 25.78
N THR A 187 -9.20 -8.77 25.96
CA THR A 187 -8.19 -9.74 26.39
C THR A 187 -7.26 -10.25 25.27
N ASN A 188 -7.58 -10.07 23.98
CA ASN A 188 -6.98 -10.90 22.92
C ASN A 188 -6.07 -10.23 21.87
N LEU A 189 -5.64 -8.99 22.07
CA LEU A 189 -4.62 -8.37 21.19
C LEU A 189 -3.25 -9.10 21.24
N VAL A 190 -2.99 -9.90 22.29
CA VAL A 190 -1.77 -10.72 22.42
C VAL A 190 -1.89 -12.04 21.65
N ALA A 191 -3.07 -12.67 21.61
CA ALA A 191 -3.31 -13.88 20.82
C ALA A 191 -3.20 -13.63 19.30
N LEU A 192 -3.48 -12.40 18.87
CA LEU A 192 -3.24 -11.89 17.51
C LEU A 192 -1.79 -12.00 17.07
N ASP A 193 -0.84 -11.83 18.00
CA ASP A 193 0.58 -11.83 17.70
C ASP A 193 1.11 -13.25 17.46
N SER A 194 0.50 -14.23 18.13
CA SER A 194 0.92 -15.64 18.09
C SER A 194 0.43 -16.38 16.84
N LEU A 195 -0.72 -15.99 16.28
CA LEU A 195 -1.36 -16.70 15.15
C LEU A 195 -0.85 -16.26 13.78
N PHE A 196 -0.24 -15.09 13.68
CA PHE A 196 0.25 -14.49 12.43
C PHE A 196 1.78 -14.45 12.31
N ARG A 197 2.51 -15.13 13.22
CA ARG A 197 3.92 -15.45 12.95
C ARG A 197 3.94 -16.41 11.76
N VAL A 198 4.30 -15.87 10.61
CA VAL A 198 4.66 -16.65 9.43
C VAL A 198 5.73 -17.64 9.88
N GLU A 199 5.47 -18.94 9.72
CA GLU A 199 6.48 -19.97 9.90
C GLU A 199 7.60 -19.68 8.89
N GLU A 200 8.66 -19.01 9.34
CA GLU A 200 9.96 -19.13 8.71
C GLU A 200 10.38 -20.59 8.89
N LYS A 201 10.20 -21.39 7.83
CA LYS A 201 10.87 -22.68 7.74
C LYS A 201 12.37 -22.41 7.74
N GLU A 202 13.02 -22.83 8.83
CA GLU A 202 14.46 -23.06 8.86
C GLU A 202 14.79 -24.04 7.72
N GLU A 203 15.46 -23.55 6.68
CA GLU A 203 16.30 -24.42 5.86
C GLU A 203 17.52 -24.77 6.72
N GLU A 204 17.40 -25.86 7.49
CA GLU A 204 18.54 -26.58 8.02
C GLU A 204 19.41 -27.03 6.85
N GLY A 205 20.71 -26.79 7.01
CA GLY A 205 21.70 -26.98 5.97
C GLY A 205 21.92 -28.43 5.62
N ASP A 206 22.24 -28.64 4.35
CA ASP A 206 23.06 -29.77 3.95
C ASP A 206 24.01 -29.27 2.85
N ASN A 207 25.27 -29.12 3.24
CA ASN A 207 26.43 -29.10 2.34
C ASN A 207 27.66 -29.37 3.21
N ALA A 208 27.73 -30.62 3.67
CA ALA A 208 28.99 -31.29 3.91
C ALA A 208 29.34 -32.07 2.63
N GLU A 209 30.31 -31.58 1.87
CA GLU A 209 31.37 -32.36 1.19
C GLU A 209 32.43 -31.42 0.57
#